data_AF-A0A7S0HHC6-F1
#
_entry.id   AF-A0A7S0HHC6-F1
#
_cell.length_a   1.000
_cell.length_b   1.000
_cell.length_c   1.000
_cell.angle_alpha   90.00
_cell.angle_beta   90.00
_cell.angle_gamma   90.00
#
_symmetry.space_group_name_H-M   'P 1'
#
loop_
_entity.id
_entity.type
_entity.pdbx_description
1 polymer ?
#
loop_
_entity_poly.entity_id
_entity_poly.type
_entity_poly.pdbx_seq_one_letter_code
_entity_poly.pdbx_strand_id
1 'polypeptide(L)'
;EPLGGMPAIMADPFGERFQMLRTRLQDLRYHQPIDVASAPLIEALLADLCSSNDQLSDMRRQDDGQSQELMQTQSQVHPLRKENSRLLRENNQLHLELITSAEDAARANKEVTEASRRVEKQNTDLRFAVAQQTERVRRAEEENAGLRARFDASLEQTGKVLPSGHEVKSGRARREHMEAHSPVAPLSLPPSAGVGLLKGSPGVVTDPLDSDDDNAELLRLSEAQMNAL
;
A
#
# COMPACT_ATOMS: atom_id res chain seq x y z
N GLU A 1 -103.19 61.53 -19.15
CA GLU A 1 -103.43 60.26 -19.87
C GLU A 1 -103.04 60.44 -21.35
N PRO A 2 -102.48 59.43 -22.02
CA PRO A 2 -101.48 58.51 -21.46
C PRO A 2 -100.35 58.09 -22.43
N LEU A 3 -99.27 57.57 -21.81
CA LEU A 3 -98.38 56.48 -22.27
C LEU A 3 -97.48 56.76 -23.50
N GLY A 4 -96.16 56.65 -23.41
CA GLY A 4 -95.43 55.54 -22.78
C GLY A 4 -94.63 54.87 -23.89
N GLY A 5 -93.33 55.15 -23.92
CA GLY A 5 -92.44 54.64 -24.95
C GLY A 5 -91.00 54.73 -24.47
N MET A 6 -90.71 54.10 -23.32
CA MET A 6 -89.35 53.69 -23.04
C MET A 6 -88.95 52.71 -24.15
N PRO A 7 -87.88 52.95 -24.92
CA PRO A 7 -87.24 51.83 -25.59
C PRO A 7 -86.70 50.97 -24.47
N ALA A 8 -87.36 49.83 -24.26
CA ALA A 8 -86.79 48.75 -23.50
C ALA A 8 -85.38 48.55 -24.05
N ILE A 9 -84.38 48.88 -23.26
CA ILE A 9 -83.06 48.28 -23.34
C ILE A 9 -83.29 46.82 -22.94
N MET A 10 -83.95 46.05 -23.82
CA MET A 10 -83.65 44.64 -23.95
C MET A 10 -82.26 44.65 -24.60
N ALA A 11 -81.25 44.76 -23.74
CA ALA A 11 -79.94 44.26 -24.05
C ALA A 11 -80.16 42.78 -24.31
N ASP A 12 -80.48 42.43 -25.57
CA ASP A 12 -80.55 41.04 -25.99
C ASP A 12 -79.18 40.45 -25.65
N PRO A 13 -79.09 39.53 -24.69
CA PRO A 13 -77.81 39.01 -24.22
C PRO A 13 -77.04 38.31 -25.36
N PHE A 14 -77.77 37.95 -26.42
CA PHE A 14 -77.24 37.37 -27.65
C PHE A 14 -76.61 38.42 -28.57
N GLY A 15 -77.14 39.66 -28.61
CA GLY A 15 -76.61 40.74 -29.44
C GLY A 15 -75.28 41.28 -28.95
N GLU A 16 -75.11 41.43 -27.64
CA GLU A 16 -73.84 41.88 -27.04
C GLU A 16 -72.73 40.82 -27.21
N ARG A 17 -73.03 39.55 -26.94
CA ARG A 17 -72.08 38.44 -27.13
C ARG A 17 -71.67 38.27 -28.60
N PHE A 18 -72.62 38.40 -29.53
CA PHE A 18 -72.33 38.37 -30.96
C PHE A 18 -71.42 39.51 -31.41
N GLN A 19 -71.63 40.73 -30.91
CA GLN A 19 -70.77 41.88 -31.19
C GLN A 19 -69.36 41.67 -30.61
N MET A 20 -69.25 41.16 -29.37
CA MET A 20 -67.95 40.83 -28.76
C MET A 20 -67.19 39.76 -29.55
N LEU A 21 -67.86 38.69 -29.98
CA LEU A 21 -67.27 37.64 -30.83
C LEU A 21 -66.80 38.22 -32.16
N ARG A 22 -67.61 39.09 -32.79
CA ARG A 22 -67.26 39.76 -34.05
C ARG A 22 -66.03 40.65 -33.89
N THR A 23 -65.94 41.46 -32.84
CA THR A 23 -64.76 42.29 -32.56
C THR A 23 -63.53 41.41 -32.33
N ARG A 24 -63.64 40.35 -31.51
CA ARG A 24 -62.54 39.43 -31.24
C ARG A 24 -62.03 38.71 -32.49
N LEU A 25 -62.93 38.33 -33.40
CA LEU A 25 -62.56 37.74 -34.68
C LEU A 25 -61.93 38.77 -35.63
N GLN A 26 -62.41 40.01 -35.64
CA GLN A 26 -61.80 41.11 -36.39
C GLN A 26 -60.38 41.43 -35.90
N ASP A 27 -60.13 41.35 -34.59
CA ASP A 27 -58.79 41.51 -34.00
C ASP A 27 -57.85 40.38 -34.44
N LEU A 28 -58.38 39.17 -34.57
CA LEU A 28 -57.70 38.02 -35.18
C LEU A 28 -57.65 38.07 -36.71
N ARG A 29 -58.09 39.19 -37.31
CA ARG A 29 -58.14 39.46 -38.75
C ARG A 29 -59.06 38.56 -39.56
N TYR A 30 -60.06 37.97 -38.92
CA TYR A 30 -61.17 37.29 -39.59
C TYR A 30 -62.27 38.32 -39.89
N HIS A 31 -62.44 38.66 -41.18
CA HIS A 31 -63.39 39.67 -41.64
C HIS A 31 -64.62 39.09 -42.37
N GLN A 32 -64.82 37.77 -42.32
CA GLN A 32 -65.94 37.11 -42.99
C GLN A 32 -67.27 37.46 -42.29
N PRO A 33 -68.37 37.63 -43.05
CA PRO A 33 -69.69 37.83 -42.47
C PRO A 33 -70.16 36.56 -41.75
N ILE A 34 -70.61 36.71 -40.51
CA ILE A 34 -71.02 35.60 -39.63
C ILE A 34 -72.53 35.71 -39.41
N ASP A 35 -73.21 34.57 -39.44
CA ASP A 35 -74.63 34.47 -39.13
C ASP A 35 -74.85 34.27 -37.62
N VAL A 36 -75.97 34.77 -37.09
CA VAL A 36 -76.28 34.73 -35.67
C VAL A 36 -76.47 33.29 -35.18
N ALA A 37 -76.93 32.38 -36.05
CA ALA A 37 -77.12 30.97 -35.74
C ALA A 37 -75.79 30.20 -35.56
N SER A 38 -74.70 30.62 -36.22
CA SER A 38 -73.39 29.95 -36.14
C SER A 38 -72.46 30.51 -35.07
N ALA A 39 -72.81 31.65 -34.48
CA ALA A 39 -72.06 32.32 -33.42
C ALA A 39 -71.66 31.44 -32.23
N PRO A 40 -72.55 30.63 -31.60
CA PRO A 40 -72.17 29.83 -30.43
C PRO A 40 -71.15 28.73 -30.74
N LEU A 41 -71.20 28.16 -31.95
CA LEU A 41 -70.22 27.15 -32.38
C LEU A 41 -68.84 27.79 -32.61
N ILE A 42 -68.79 28.96 -33.22
CA ILE A 42 -67.55 29.68 -33.47
C ILE A 42 -66.90 30.13 -32.15
N GLU A 43 -67.71 30.57 -31.18
CA GLU A 43 -67.24 30.90 -29.84
C GLU A 43 -66.64 29.68 -29.12
N ALA A 44 -67.31 28.53 -29.16
CA ALA A 44 -66.79 27.28 -28.60
C ALA A 44 -65.48 26.84 -29.25
N LEU A 45 -65.39 26.87 -30.58
CA LEU A 45 -64.16 26.53 -31.32
C LEU A 45 -63.01 27.48 -31.00
N LEU A 46 -63.29 28.78 -30.87
CA LEU A 46 -62.28 29.76 -30.48
C LEU A 46 -61.80 29.54 -29.04
N ALA A 47 -62.71 29.20 -28.13
CA ALA A 47 -62.36 28.86 -26.76
C ALA A 47 -61.48 27.61 -26.69
N ASP A 48 -61.83 26.55 -27.43
CA ASP A 48 -61.05 25.32 -27.52
C ASP A 48 -59.65 25.58 -28.12
N LEU A 49 -59.57 26.42 -29.16
CA LEU A 49 -58.29 26.78 -29.79
C LEU A 49 -57.40 27.59 -28.85
N CYS A 50 -57.96 28.56 -28.13
CA CYS A 50 -57.24 29.31 -27.10
C CYS A 50 -56.74 28.37 -26.00
N SER A 51 -57.60 27.51 -25.45
CA SER A 51 -57.22 26.54 -24.42
C SER A 51 -56.13 25.58 -24.90
N SER A 52 -56.21 25.11 -26.15
CA SER A 52 -55.20 24.24 -26.75
C SER A 52 -53.86 24.97 -26.92
N ASN A 53 -53.88 26.25 -27.31
CA ASN A 53 -52.67 27.07 -27.44
C ASN A 53 -52.01 27.36 -26.08
N ASP A 54 -52.82 27.65 -25.06
CA ASP A 54 -52.35 27.86 -23.70
C ASP A 54 -51.70 26.58 -23.15
N GLN A 55 -52.36 25.42 -23.31
CA GLN A 55 -51.79 24.12 -22.96
C GLN A 55 -50.50 23.82 -23.71
N LEU A 56 -50.43 24.09 -25.02
CA LEU A 56 -49.21 23.92 -25.80
C LEU A 56 -48.08 24.82 -25.33
N SER A 57 -48.40 26.06 -24.94
CA SER A 57 -47.42 27.02 -24.41
C SER A 57 -46.89 26.57 -23.04
N ASP A 58 -47.75 26.05 -22.18
CA ASP A 58 -47.36 25.50 -20.87
C ASP A 58 -46.51 24.23 -21.02
N MET A 59 -46.89 23.32 -21.93
CA MET A 59 -46.10 22.14 -22.24
C MET A 59 -44.70 22.49 -22.77
N ARG A 60 -44.58 23.52 -23.63
CA ARG A 60 -43.29 24.00 -24.12
C ARG A 60 -42.42 24.54 -22.99
N ARG A 61 -43.01 25.36 -22.10
CA ARG A 61 -42.29 25.87 -20.92
C ARG A 61 -41.80 24.75 -20.01
N GLN A 62 -42.62 23.71 -19.83
CA GLN A 62 -42.24 22.54 -19.04
C GLN A 62 -41.09 21.76 -19.70
N ASP A 63 -41.16 21.52 -21.01
CA ASP A 63 -40.09 20.85 -21.76
C ASP A 63 -38.77 21.63 -21.71
N ASP A 64 -38.84 22.95 -21.88
CA ASP A 64 -37.67 23.83 -21.74
C ASP A 64 -37.07 23.76 -20.32
N GLY A 65 -37.92 23.75 -19.29
CA GLY A 65 -37.49 23.59 -17.90
C GLY A 65 -36.82 22.24 -17.64
N GLN A 66 -37.43 21.15 -18.09
CA GLN A 66 -36.89 19.80 -17.96
C GLN A 66 -35.57 19.64 -18.73
N SER A 67 -35.45 20.24 -19.91
CA SER A 67 -34.22 20.24 -20.70
C SER A 67 -33.09 20.95 -19.97
N GLN A 68 -33.36 22.10 -19.35
CA GLN A 68 -32.38 22.83 -18.54
C GLN A 68 -31.97 22.05 -17.27
N GLU A 69 -32.92 21.45 -16.56
CA GLU A 69 -32.63 20.60 -15.39
C GLU A 69 -31.78 19.39 -15.77
N LEU A 70 -32.08 18.76 -16.90
CA LEU A 70 -31.29 17.63 -17.42
C LEU A 70 -29.88 18.07 -17.78
N MET A 71 -29.70 19.20 -18.44
CA MET A 71 -28.38 19.77 -18.73
C MET A 71 -27.60 20.06 -17.45
N GLN A 72 -28.25 20.68 -16.45
CA GLN A 72 -27.62 20.97 -15.16
C GLN A 72 -27.22 19.68 -14.44
N THR A 73 -28.10 18.68 -14.40
CA THR A 73 -27.81 17.37 -13.79
C THR A 73 -26.67 16.67 -14.50
N GLN A 74 -26.65 16.65 -15.84
CA GLN A 74 -25.54 16.07 -16.60
C GLN A 74 -24.22 16.77 -16.33
N SER A 75 -24.23 18.11 -16.21
CA SER A 75 -23.02 18.89 -15.88
C SER A 75 -22.43 18.53 -14.52
N GLN A 76 -23.28 18.11 -13.56
CA GLN A 76 -22.85 17.66 -12.24
C GLN A 76 -22.43 16.18 -12.22
N VAL A 77 -23.14 15.31 -12.94
CA VAL A 77 -22.87 13.87 -12.95
C VAL A 77 -21.58 13.53 -13.70
N HIS A 78 -21.27 14.24 -14.79
CA HIS A 78 -20.08 13.98 -15.60
C HIS A 78 -18.76 14.06 -14.81
N PRO A 79 -18.46 15.14 -14.04
CA PRO A 79 -17.24 15.20 -13.24
C PRO A 79 -17.21 14.11 -12.15
N LEU A 80 -18.34 13.79 -11.53
CA LEU A 80 -18.42 12.73 -10.53
C LEU A 80 -18.08 11.36 -11.13
N ARG A 81 -18.60 11.03 -12.32
CA ARG A 81 -18.26 9.78 -13.03
C ARG A 81 -16.78 9.72 -13.40
N LYS A 82 -16.22 10.85 -13.85
CA LYS A 82 -14.79 10.95 -14.17
C LYS A 82 -13.93 10.71 -12.93
N GLU A 83 -14.29 11.33 -11.81
CA GLU A 83 -13.57 11.18 -10.55
C GLU A 83 -13.69 9.76 -9.99
N ASN A 84 -14.90 9.17 -10.01
CA ASN A 84 -15.11 7.79 -9.59
C ASN A 84 -14.26 6.82 -10.43
N SER A 85 -14.19 7.02 -11.75
CA SER A 85 -13.33 6.23 -12.64
C SER A 85 -11.83 6.44 -12.37
N ARG A 86 -11.43 7.61 -11.86
CA ARG A 86 -10.04 7.86 -11.42
C ARG A 86 -9.75 7.11 -10.13
N LEU A 87 -10.61 7.28 -9.12
CA LEU A 87 -10.49 6.66 -7.82
C LEU A 87 -10.51 5.13 -7.91
N LEU A 88 -11.35 4.54 -8.76
CA LEU A 88 -11.37 3.09 -8.99
C LEU A 88 -10.04 2.58 -9.56
N ARG A 89 -9.41 3.32 -10.48
CA ARG A 89 -8.10 2.94 -11.03
C ARG A 89 -7.01 3.04 -9.98
N GLU A 90 -7.00 4.12 -9.22
CA GLU A 90 -6.04 4.34 -8.13
C GLU A 90 -6.20 3.28 -7.03
N ASN A 91 -7.43 3.00 -6.61
CA ASN A 91 -7.72 1.98 -5.62
C ASN A 91 -7.27 0.59 -6.07
N ASN A 92 -7.57 0.21 -7.33
CA ASN A 92 -7.08 -1.05 -7.88
C ASN A 92 -5.55 -1.10 -7.96
N GLN A 93 -4.90 -0.01 -8.35
CA GLN A 93 -3.44 0.08 -8.41
C GLN A 93 -2.82 -0.09 -7.02
N LEU A 94 -3.33 0.64 -6.02
CA LEU A 94 -2.87 0.53 -4.63
C LEU A 94 -3.13 -0.86 -4.05
N HIS A 95 -4.26 -1.50 -4.38
CA HIS A 95 -4.53 -2.87 -3.98
C HIS A 95 -3.51 -3.85 -4.55
N LEU A 96 -3.13 -3.71 -5.83
CA LEU A 96 -2.09 -4.54 -6.44
C LEU A 96 -0.72 -4.28 -5.80
N GLU A 97 -0.35 -3.02 -5.59
CA GLU A 97 0.90 -2.64 -4.92
C GLU A 97 0.98 -3.24 -3.52
N LEU A 98 -0.10 -3.15 -2.73
CA LEU A 98 -0.17 -3.72 -1.39
C LEU A 98 0.02 -5.24 -1.42
N ILE A 99 -0.62 -5.95 -2.35
CA ILE A 99 -0.46 -7.40 -2.52
C ILE A 99 1.00 -7.72 -2.85
N THR A 100 1.58 -7.04 -3.84
CA THR A 100 2.97 -7.31 -4.25
C THR A 100 3.97 -7.03 -3.13
N SER A 101 3.80 -5.91 -2.41
CA SER A 101 4.63 -5.55 -1.28
C SER A 101 4.52 -6.56 -0.13
N ALA A 102 3.30 -7.02 0.18
CA ALA A 102 3.09 -8.05 1.19
C ALA A 102 3.73 -9.39 0.80
N GLU A 103 3.66 -9.77 -0.47
CA GLU A 103 4.34 -10.97 -0.97
C GLU A 103 5.86 -10.85 -0.91
N ASP A 104 6.42 -9.70 -1.29
CA ASP A 104 7.86 -9.43 -1.20
C ASP A 104 8.36 -9.45 0.24
N ALA A 105 7.63 -8.81 1.16
CA ALA A 105 7.94 -8.85 2.58
C ALA A 105 7.87 -10.29 3.14
N ALA A 106 6.87 -11.07 2.73
CA ALA A 106 6.75 -12.47 3.14
C ALA A 106 7.89 -13.34 2.56
N ARG A 107 8.33 -13.08 1.33
CA ARG A 107 9.50 -13.74 0.73
C ARG A 107 10.77 -13.39 1.50
N ALA A 108 11.05 -12.11 1.72
CA ALA A 108 12.22 -11.65 2.44
C ALA A 108 12.27 -12.20 3.89
N ASN A 109 11.13 -12.20 4.59
CA ASN A 109 11.05 -12.77 5.94
C ASN A 109 11.37 -14.27 5.97
N LYS A 110 10.91 -15.04 4.97
CA LYS A 110 11.26 -16.46 4.86
C LYS A 110 12.75 -16.66 4.64
N GLU A 111 13.35 -15.90 3.73
CA GLU A 111 14.80 -15.97 3.45
C GLU A 111 15.64 -15.64 4.69
N VAL A 112 15.29 -14.58 5.41
CA VAL A 112 15.96 -14.20 6.67
C VAL A 112 15.80 -15.28 7.73
N THR A 113 14.60 -15.84 7.89
CA THR A 113 14.33 -16.91 8.86
C THR A 113 15.13 -18.17 8.54
N GLU A 114 15.21 -18.56 7.27
CA GLU A 114 16.01 -19.70 6.82
C GLU A 114 17.51 -19.47 7.01
N ALA A 115 17.99 -18.26 6.71
CA ALA A 115 19.38 -17.88 6.94
C ALA A 115 19.72 -17.89 8.44
N SER A 116 18.86 -17.34 9.29
CA SER A 116 19.01 -17.37 10.75
C SER A 116 19.13 -18.80 11.26
N ARG A 117 18.20 -19.68 10.85
CA ARG A 117 18.20 -21.09 11.24
C ARG A 117 19.46 -21.82 10.77
N ARG A 118 19.98 -21.49 9.58
CA ARG A 118 21.24 -22.05 9.07
C ARG A 118 22.43 -21.61 9.93
N VAL A 119 22.53 -20.32 10.23
CA VAL A 119 23.60 -19.76 11.06
C VAL A 119 23.53 -20.30 12.48
N GLU A 120 22.35 -20.39 13.08
CA GLU A 120 22.14 -21.00 14.39
C GLU A 120 22.66 -22.43 14.43
N LYS A 121 22.30 -23.25 13.43
CA LYS A 121 22.79 -24.63 13.33
C LYS A 121 24.32 -24.68 13.24
N GLN A 122 24.91 -23.86 12.36
CA GLN A 122 26.37 -23.77 12.25
C GLN A 122 27.02 -23.35 13.56
N ASN A 123 26.42 -22.41 14.29
CA ASN A 123 26.90 -21.96 15.59
C ASN A 123 26.85 -23.10 16.62
N THR A 124 25.76 -23.88 16.65
CA THR A 124 25.66 -25.05 17.54
C THR A 124 26.69 -26.12 17.22
N ASP A 125 26.92 -26.40 15.94
CA ASP A 125 27.92 -27.38 15.49
C ASP A 125 29.34 -26.92 15.86
N LEU A 126 29.66 -25.64 15.66
CA LEU A 126 30.94 -25.05 16.04
C LEU A 126 31.15 -25.05 17.56
N ARG A 127 30.13 -24.69 18.34
CA ARG A 127 30.19 -24.75 19.82
C ARG A 127 30.47 -26.17 20.29
N PHE A 128 29.84 -27.17 19.67
CA PHE A 128 30.10 -28.58 19.98
C PHE A 128 31.56 -28.97 19.64
N ALA A 129 32.05 -28.60 18.46
CA ALA A 129 33.43 -28.87 18.05
C ALA A 129 34.46 -28.22 18.99
N VAL A 130 34.23 -26.97 19.38
CA VAL A 130 35.07 -26.26 20.36
C VAL A 130 35.06 -26.99 21.70
N ALA A 131 33.88 -27.32 22.23
CA ALA A 131 33.77 -28.04 23.50
C ALA A 131 34.49 -29.41 23.46
N GLN A 132 34.36 -30.14 22.36
CA GLN A 132 35.06 -31.41 22.16
C GLN A 132 36.59 -31.21 22.13
N GLN A 133 37.07 -30.19 21.41
CA GLN A 133 38.50 -29.91 21.31
C GLN A 133 39.08 -29.44 22.65
N THR A 134 38.34 -28.63 23.41
CA THR A 134 38.73 -28.23 24.77
C THR A 134 38.89 -29.44 25.69
N GLU A 135 37.96 -30.40 25.66
CA GLU A 135 38.08 -31.64 26.45
C GLU A 135 39.27 -32.50 26.01
N ARG A 136 39.55 -32.58 24.70
CA ARG A 136 40.73 -33.30 24.18
C ARG A 136 42.04 -32.66 24.67
N VAL A 137 42.13 -31.33 24.64
CA VAL A 137 43.29 -30.60 25.16
C VAL A 137 43.45 -30.85 26.66
N ARG A 138 42.37 -30.72 27.43
CA ARG A 138 42.38 -30.99 28.88
C ARG A 138 42.93 -32.37 29.21
N ARG A 139 42.49 -33.43 28.51
CA ARG A 139 43.01 -34.79 28.71
C ARG A 139 44.49 -34.92 28.36
N ALA A 140 44.92 -34.33 27.23
CA ALA A 140 46.32 -34.36 26.83
C ALA A 140 47.24 -33.59 27.79
N GLU A 141 46.73 -32.53 28.41
CA GLU A 141 47.41 -31.78 29.47
C GLU A 141 47.52 -32.60 30.76
N GLU A 142 46.46 -33.30 31.17
CA GLU A 142 46.47 -34.23 32.32
C GLU A 142 47.44 -35.39 32.12
N GLU A 143 47.45 -36.01 30.93
CA GLU A 143 48.40 -37.07 30.58
C GLU A 143 49.85 -36.56 30.58
N ASN A 144 50.11 -35.37 30.00
CA ASN A 144 51.43 -34.76 30.03
C ASN A 144 51.88 -34.44 31.46
N ALA A 145 50.99 -33.89 32.30
CA ALA A 145 51.28 -33.62 33.70
C ALA A 145 51.61 -34.92 34.45
N GLY A 146 50.85 -35.99 34.21
CA GLY A 146 51.10 -37.30 34.79
C GLY A 146 52.43 -37.93 34.34
N LEU A 147 52.77 -37.81 33.05
CA LEU A 147 54.05 -38.29 32.51
C LEU A 147 55.24 -37.50 33.06
N ARG A 148 55.12 -36.16 33.16
CA ARG A 148 56.13 -35.31 33.79
C ARG A 148 56.37 -35.70 35.24
N ALA A 149 55.30 -35.86 36.03
CA ALA A 149 55.41 -36.30 37.42
C ALA A 149 56.09 -37.68 37.56
N ARG A 150 55.78 -38.64 36.66
CA ARG A 150 56.45 -39.95 36.64
C ARG A 150 57.92 -39.86 36.25
N PHE A 151 58.26 -39.00 35.29
CA PHE A 151 59.63 -38.77 34.86
C PHE A 151 60.45 -38.17 36.01
N ASP A 152 59.91 -37.16 36.69
CA ASP A 152 60.55 -36.52 37.84
C ASP A 152 60.78 -37.54 38.97
N ALA A 153 59.77 -38.34 39.32
CA ALA A 153 59.91 -39.41 40.32
C ALA A 153 60.98 -40.45 39.92
N SER A 154 61.08 -40.81 38.64
CA SER A 154 62.11 -41.74 38.16
C SER A 154 63.51 -41.12 38.17
N LEU A 155 63.65 -39.82 37.91
CA LEU A 155 64.92 -39.10 38.03
C LEU A 155 65.41 -39.07 39.48
N GLU A 156 64.49 -38.82 40.42
CA GLU A 156 64.77 -38.88 41.85
C GLU A 156 65.22 -40.29 42.26
N GLN A 157 64.54 -41.33 41.78
CA GLN A 157 64.86 -42.72 42.11
C GLN A 157 66.17 -43.23 41.46
N THR A 158 66.56 -42.69 40.31
CA THR A 158 67.81 -43.03 39.59
C THR A 158 69.00 -42.15 39.98
N GLY A 159 68.83 -41.21 40.91
CA GLY A 159 69.91 -40.40 41.49
C GLY A 159 70.56 -39.38 40.54
N LYS A 160 70.01 -39.19 39.33
CA LYS A 160 70.48 -38.17 38.38
C LYS A 160 69.68 -36.87 38.55
N VAL A 161 69.73 -36.31 39.75
CA VAL A 161 69.30 -34.92 39.96
C VAL A 161 70.46 -34.05 39.47
N LEU A 162 70.31 -33.45 38.28
CA LEU A 162 71.08 -32.24 37.94
C LEU A 162 70.45 -31.10 38.75
N PRO A 163 71.13 -30.56 39.78
CA PRO A 163 70.63 -29.41 40.48
C PRO A 163 70.69 -28.24 39.50
N SER A 164 69.54 -27.60 39.30
CA SER A 164 69.42 -26.15 39.12
C SER A 164 70.76 -25.39 39.01
N GLY A 165 71.09 -24.97 37.79
CA GLY A 165 71.69 -23.65 37.58
C GLY A 165 73.22 -23.50 37.53
N HIS A 166 74.00 -24.52 37.19
CA HIS A 166 75.42 -24.31 36.87
C HIS A 166 75.83 -24.93 35.52
N GLU A 167 76.33 -24.09 34.61
CA GLU A 167 77.09 -24.53 33.43
C GLU A 167 78.34 -25.28 33.90
N VAL A 168 78.28 -26.61 33.86
CA VAL A 168 79.47 -27.44 34.04
C VAL A 168 80.21 -27.49 32.71
N LYS A 169 81.31 -26.74 32.61
CA LYS A 169 82.35 -26.96 31.59
C LYS A 169 82.93 -28.36 31.79
N SER A 170 82.30 -29.37 31.21
CA SER A 170 82.78 -30.75 31.19
C SER A 170 83.44 -31.03 29.85
N GLY A 171 84.73 -31.35 29.91
CA GLY A 171 85.62 -31.52 28.77
C GLY A 171 85.31 -32.72 27.88
N ARG A 172 85.87 -32.65 26.67
CA ARG A 172 86.12 -33.73 25.70
C ARG A 172 85.09 -34.87 25.70
N ALA A 173 83.86 -34.54 25.31
CA ALA A 173 82.95 -35.55 24.77
C ALA A 173 83.31 -35.80 23.30
N ARG A 174 83.59 -37.06 22.99
CA ARG A 174 83.74 -37.62 21.65
C ARG A 174 82.60 -37.10 20.77
N ARG A 175 82.93 -36.36 19.69
CA ARG A 175 81.96 -35.98 18.67
C ARG A 175 81.53 -37.27 17.96
N GLU A 176 80.39 -37.84 18.35
CA GLU A 176 79.67 -38.75 17.48
C GLU A 176 78.88 -37.90 16.49
N HIS A 177 79.19 -38.11 15.21
CA HIS A 177 78.56 -37.43 14.09
C HIS A 177 77.15 -38.00 13.96
N MET A 178 76.15 -37.21 14.35
CA MET A 178 74.75 -37.55 14.10
C MET A 178 74.42 -37.07 12.70
N GLU A 179 74.20 -37.98 11.77
CA GLU A 179 73.70 -37.65 10.43
C GLU A 179 72.36 -36.93 10.59
N ALA A 180 72.30 -35.69 10.10
CA ALA A 180 71.05 -34.98 9.98
C ALA A 180 70.20 -35.71 8.94
N HIS A 181 69.16 -36.41 9.39
CA HIS A 181 68.08 -36.81 8.50
C HIS A 181 67.48 -35.53 7.89
N SER A 182 67.44 -35.50 6.56
CA SER A 182 66.87 -34.44 5.73
C SER A 182 65.49 -34.00 6.27
N PRO A 183 65.17 -32.69 6.31
CA PRO A 183 63.87 -32.24 6.76
C PRO A 183 62.79 -32.87 5.88
N VAL A 184 61.87 -33.61 6.51
CA VAL A 184 60.62 -34.03 5.88
C VAL A 184 59.88 -32.75 5.50
N ALA A 185 59.65 -32.59 4.20
CA ALA A 185 58.97 -31.44 3.63
C ALA A 185 57.61 -31.21 4.32
N PRO A 186 57.18 -29.95 4.51
CA PRO A 186 55.83 -29.67 4.96
C PRO A 186 54.84 -30.24 3.94
N LEU A 187 53.87 -31.00 4.44
CA LEU A 187 52.77 -31.54 3.65
C LEU A 187 52.08 -30.40 2.89
N SER A 188 52.14 -30.46 1.56
CA SER A 188 51.48 -29.54 0.65
C SER A 188 49.98 -29.50 0.92
N LEU A 189 49.46 -28.34 1.31
CA LEU A 189 48.04 -28.02 1.17
C LEU A 189 47.69 -27.97 -0.33
N PRO A 190 46.52 -28.49 -0.75
CA PRO A 190 46.06 -28.34 -2.13
C PRO A 190 45.77 -26.86 -2.46
N PRO A 191 45.84 -26.48 -3.75
CA PRO A 191 45.82 -25.09 -4.18
C PRO A 191 44.48 -24.40 -3.93
N SER A 192 44.58 -23.18 -3.43
CA SER A 192 43.55 -22.16 -3.39
C SER A 192 42.93 -21.98 -4.79
N ALA A 193 41.64 -22.30 -4.92
CA ALA A 193 40.79 -21.79 -5.99
C ALA A 193 40.33 -20.38 -5.58
N GLY A 194 40.45 -19.44 -6.52
CA GLY A 194 40.51 -18.01 -6.27
C GLY A 194 39.34 -17.43 -5.48
N VAL A 195 39.69 -16.67 -4.45
CA VAL A 195 38.82 -15.65 -3.89
C VAL A 195 39.11 -14.36 -4.64
N GLY A 196 38.19 -14.03 -5.54
CA GLY A 196 38.15 -12.73 -6.21
C GLY A 196 38.01 -11.62 -5.18
N LEU A 197 38.92 -10.67 -5.30
CA LEU A 197 38.97 -9.39 -4.60
C LEU A 197 37.67 -8.61 -4.87
N LEU A 198 36.81 -8.44 -3.86
CA LEU A 198 35.73 -7.47 -3.89
C LEU A 198 36.03 -6.39 -2.85
N LYS A 199 36.28 -5.19 -3.38
CA LYS A 199 36.64 -3.96 -2.69
C LYS A 199 35.69 -3.67 -1.52
N GLY A 200 36.29 -3.30 -0.39
CA GLY A 200 35.59 -2.68 0.72
C GLY A 200 34.93 -1.35 0.31
N SER A 201 33.79 -1.10 0.95
CA SER A 201 33.24 0.23 1.19
C SER A 201 32.71 0.23 2.64
N PRO A 202 32.79 1.38 3.32
CA PRO A 202 33.01 1.44 4.76
C PRO A 202 31.73 1.14 5.55
N GLY A 203 31.90 0.37 6.63
CA GLY A 203 30.85 0.14 7.61
C GLY A 203 30.46 1.45 8.28
N VAL A 204 29.21 1.86 8.07
CA VAL A 204 28.51 2.72 9.02
C VAL A 204 28.12 1.80 10.18
N VAL A 205 28.80 1.95 11.30
CA VAL A 205 28.35 1.44 12.60
C VAL A 205 27.08 2.23 12.93
N THR A 206 25.92 1.56 12.89
CA THR A 206 24.72 2.06 13.55
C THR A 206 24.49 1.18 14.77
N ASP A 207 24.42 1.84 15.92
CA ASP A 207 24.21 1.22 17.23
C ASP A 207 22.85 0.49 17.30
N PRO A 208 22.70 -0.57 18.12
CA PRO A 208 21.52 -1.45 18.09
C PRO A 208 20.27 -0.93 18.84
N LEU A 209 20.07 0.38 18.98
CA LEU A 209 19.07 0.91 19.93
C LEU A 209 17.82 1.60 19.34
N ASP A 210 17.69 1.75 18.02
CA ASP A 210 16.58 2.52 17.44
C ASP A 210 15.37 1.68 16.97
N SER A 211 15.40 0.35 17.09
CA SER A 211 14.32 -0.50 16.56
C SER A 211 13.10 -0.66 17.49
N ASP A 212 13.23 -0.30 18.78
CA ASP A 212 12.14 -0.42 19.74
C ASP A 212 11.23 0.83 19.77
N ASP A 213 11.74 2.00 19.35
CA ASP A 213 10.95 3.25 19.34
C ASP A 213 9.94 3.30 18.17
N ASP A 214 10.28 2.78 16.99
CA ASP A 214 9.37 2.74 15.83
C ASP A 214 8.13 1.86 16.10
N ASN A 215 8.32 0.77 16.85
CA ASN A 215 7.23 -0.13 17.22
C ASN A 215 6.34 0.48 18.33
N ALA A 216 6.92 1.28 19.22
CA ALA A 216 6.18 2.03 20.23
C ALA A 216 5.37 3.19 19.62
N GLU A 217 5.86 3.81 18.55
CA GLU A 217 5.15 4.88 17.84
C GLU A 217 3.94 4.33 17.05
N LEU A 218 4.09 3.18 16.40
CA LEU A 218 2.99 2.49 15.72
C LEU A 218 1.88 2.04 16.68
N LEU A 219 2.22 1.60 17.89
CA LEU A 219 1.24 1.23 18.90
C LEU A 219 0.46 2.46 19.41
N ARG A 220 1.14 3.59 19.61
CA ARG A 220 0.51 4.86 20.04
C ARG A 220 -0.42 5.44 18.97
N LEU A 221 -0.06 5.31 17.70
CA LEU A 221 -0.92 5.72 16.57
C LEU A 221 -2.18 4.86 16.46
N SER A 222 -2.06 3.55 16.74
CA SER A 222 -3.22 2.64 16.79
C SER A 222 -4.15 2.95 17.97
N GLU A 223 -3.61 3.24 19.15
CA GLU A 223 -4.41 3.60 20.33
C GLU A 223 -5.10 4.97 20.17
N ALA A 224 -4.43 5.95 19.53
CA ALA A 224 -5.01 7.26 19.27
C ALA A 224 -6.17 7.21 18.26
N GLN A 225 -6.12 6.31 17.27
CA GLN A 225 -7.20 6.10 16.31
C GLN A 225 -8.42 5.39 16.92
N MET A 226 -8.21 4.53 17.91
CA MET A 226 -9.29 3.84 18.62
C MET A 226 -10.04 4.72 19.62
N ASN A 227 -9.38 5.74 20.19
CA ASN A 227 -9.99 6.67 21.15
C ASN A 227 -10.68 7.88 20.50
N ALA A 228 -10.64 8.01 19.17
CA ALA A 228 -11.27 9.10 18.42
C ALA A 228 -12.61 8.72 17.75
N LEU A 229 -13.10 7.49 17.99
CA LEU A 229 -14.44 6.99 17.65
C LEU A 229 -15.35 6.99 18.88
#